data_AF-X1U8U4-F1
#
_entry.id   AF-X1U8U4-F1
#
_cell.length_a   1.000
_cell.length_b   1.000
_cell.length_c   1.000
_cell.angle_alpha   90.00
_cell.angle_beta   90.00
_cell.angle_gamma   90.00
#
_symmetry.space_group_name_H-M   'P 1'
#
loop_
_entity.id
_entity.type
_entity.pdbx_description
1 polymer ?
#
loop_
_entity_poly.entity_id
_entity_poly.type
_entity_poly.pdbx_seq_one_letter_code
_entity_poly.pdbx_strand_id
1 'polypeptide(L)'
;SKKYQRKDIIKIEGVFLNKKQMQQISILSPNANISLIEEYKVIEKKKVNLPKVIKKLILCRNKTCISNSNEPIETEFMVLEEKPLKIQCVYCNRIYKLDEIVFSSKGKIEKKIKQTIKL
;
A
#
# COMPACT_ATOMS: atom_id res chain seq x y z
N SER A 1 8.56 11.82 -19.55
CA SER A 1 8.34 10.35 -19.55
C SER A 1 7.83 9.94 -20.92
N LYS A 2 8.47 9.02 -21.63
CA LYS A 2 7.99 8.59 -22.96
C LYS A 2 6.59 7.92 -22.89
N LYS A 3 6.26 7.26 -21.77
CA LYS A 3 4.98 6.53 -21.59
C LYS A 3 3.88 7.34 -20.89
N TYR A 4 4.23 8.21 -19.95
CA TYR A 4 3.26 8.93 -19.09
C TYR A 4 3.32 10.44 -19.22
N GLN A 5 4.11 10.96 -20.19
CA GLN A 5 4.40 12.39 -20.40
C GLN A 5 5.15 13.03 -19.22
N ARG A 6 4.59 13.02 -18.01
CA ARG A 6 5.20 13.40 -16.73
C ARG A 6 5.40 12.16 -15.84
N LYS A 7 6.40 12.21 -14.96
CA LYS A 7 6.62 11.18 -13.94
C LYS A 7 7.32 11.81 -12.74
N ASP A 8 6.97 11.34 -11.57
CA ASP A 8 7.69 11.65 -10.34
C ASP A 8 8.67 10.51 -10.04
N ILE A 9 9.81 10.85 -9.44
CA ILE A 9 10.81 9.88 -9.00
C ILE A 9 11.19 10.23 -7.56
N ILE A 10 11.10 9.25 -6.68
CA ILE A 10 11.60 9.35 -5.30
C ILE A 10 12.77 8.38 -5.17
N LYS A 11 13.91 8.86 -4.68
CA LYS A 11 15.08 8.05 -4.33
C LYS A 11 15.31 8.14 -2.83
N ILE A 12 15.48 7.00 -2.17
CA ILE A 12 15.69 6.91 -0.73
C ILE A 12 16.89 6.01 -0.50
N GLU A 13 17.91 6.53 0.18
CA GLU A 13 19.14 5.79 0.48
C GLU A 13 19.06 5.10 1.84
N GLY A 14 19.73 3.96 1.97
CA GLY A 14 19.83 3.22 3.24
C GLY A 14 18.52 2.58 3.73
N VAL A 15 17.47 2.56 2.91
CA VAL A 15 16.14 2.05 3.28
C VAL A 15 15.65 1.04 2.25
N PHE A 16 15.23 -0.12 2.75
CA PHE A 16 14.48 -1.11 1.98
C PHE A 16 13.01 -1.03 2.40
N LEU A 17 12.10 -0.88 1.44
CA LEU A 17 10.67 -0.84 1.72
C LEU A 17 10.19 -2.23 2.14
N ASN A 18 9.43 -2.30 3.24
CA ASN A 18 8.81 -3.56 3.65
C ASN A 18 7.52 -3.83 2.83
N LYS A 19 6.97 -5.04 2.95
CA LYS A 19 5.76 -5.45 2.23
C LYS A 19 4.57 -4.52 2.50
N LYS A 20 4.43 -4.05 3.74
CA LYS A 20 3.35 -3.13 4.15
C LYS A 20 3.47 -1.80 3.40
N GLN A 21 4.65 -1.20 3.37
CA GLN A 21 4.94 0.04 2.65
C GLN A 21 4.73 -0.12 1.15
N MET A 22 5.17 -1.24 0.58
CA MET A 22 4.93 -1.54 -0.84
C MET A 22 3.43 -1.61 -1.17
N GLN A 23 2.62 -2.19 -0.29
CA GLN A 23 1.16 -2.22 -0.46
C GLN A 23 0.53 -0.82 -0.30
N GLN A 24 1.02 0.01 0.61
CA GLN A 24 0.57 1.41 0.72
C GLN A 24 0.85 2.18 -0.58
N ILE A 25 2.05 2.01 -1.15
CA ILE A 25 2.41 2.62 -2.44
C ILE A 25 1.53 2.08 -3.57
N SER A 26 1.15 0.80 -3.55
CA SER A 26 0.29 0.23 -4.60
C SER A 26 -1.12 0.82 -4.59
N ILE A 27 -1.63 1.21 -3.42
CA ILE A 27 -2.91 1.90 -3.25
C ILE A 27 -2.81 3.35 -3.75
N LEU A 28 -1.75 4.06 -3.38
CA LEU A 28 -1.55 5.47 -3.75
C LEU A 28 -1.22 5.66 -5.24
N SER A 29 -0.38 4.79 -5.78
CA SER A 29 0.12 4.87 -7.15
C SER A 29 0.07 3.49 -7.81
N PRO A 30 -1.12 3.01 -8.23
CA PRO A 30 -1.25 1.77 -8.96
C PRO A 30 -0.44 1.89 -10.26
N ASN A 31 0.47 0.95 -10.53
CA ASN A 31 1.48 0.96 -11.61
C ASN A 31 2.83 1.64 -11.31
N ALA A 32 3.11 2.05 -10.07
CA ALA A 32 4.48 2.44 -9.72
C ALA A 32 5.46 1.28 -9.91
N ASN A 33 6.70 1.62 -10.26
CA ASN A 33 7.81 0.67 -10.32
C ASN A 33 8.78 1.00 -9.19
N ILE A 34 9.07 0.03 -8.34
CA ILE A 34 10.05 0.13 -7.27
C ILE A 34 11.32 -0.56 -7.75
N SER A 35 12.43 0.17 -7.75
CA SER A 35 13.74 -0.38 -8.10
C SER A 35 14.58 -0.48 -6.84
N LEU A 36 15.14 -1.67 -6.61
CA LEU A 36 16.04 -1.93 -5.51
C LEU A 36 17.48 -1.84 -6.03
N ILE A 37 18.28 -1.02 -5.37
CA ILE A 37 19.63 -0.67 -5.80
C ILE A 37 20.59 -0.97 -4.65
N GLU A 38 21.62 -1.77 -4.94
CA GLU A 38 22.71 -2.12 -4.04
C GLU A 38 24.02 -2.04 -4.83
N GLU A 39 25.08 -1.48 -4.24
CA GLU A 39 26.38 -1.27 -4.92
C GLU A 39 26.26 -0.63 -6.32
N TYR A 40 25.40 0.40 -6.44
CA TYR A 40 25.12 1.11 -7.70
C TYR A 40 24.49 0.26 -8.82
N LYS A 41 24.10 -0.98 -8.54
CA LYS A 41 23.45 -1.89 -9.48
C LYS A 41 21.98 -2.10 -9.11
N VAL A 42 21.11 -2.16 -10.12
CA VAL A 42 19.69 -2.50 -9.90
C VAL A 42 19.60 -4.01 -9.71
N ILE A 43 19.43 -4.44 -8.47
CA ILE A 43 19.32 -5.86 -8.13
C ILE A 43 17.91 -6.40 -8.40
N GLU A 44 16.88 -5.56 -8.31
CA GLU A 44 15.50 -5.99 -8.53
C GLU A 44 14.60 -4.83 -9.00
N LYS A 45 13.61 -5.13 -9.85
CA LYS A 45 12.53 -4.21 -10.21
C LYS A 45 11.19 -4.86 -9.88
N LYS A 46 10.51 -4.36 -8.85
CA LYS A 46 9.16 -4.80 -8.49
C LYS A 46 8.12 -3.83 -9.03
N LYS A 47 7.21 -4.33 -9.86
CA LYS A 47 5.98 -3.62 -10.19
C LYS A 47 5.01 -3.79 -9.02
N VAL A 48 4.53 -2.69 -8.44
CA VAL A 48 3.50 -2.80 -7.41
C VAL A 48 2.14 -3.05 -8.06
N ASN A 49 1.46 -4.10 -7.60
CA ASN A 49 0.10 -4.42 -8.00
C ASN A 49 -0.85 -4.11 -6.84
N LEU A 50 -1.99 -3.53 -7.17
CA LEU A 50 -3.06 -3.30 -6.21
C LEU A 50 -3.71 -4.67 -5.88
N PRO A 51 -3.78 -5.07 -4.59
CA PRO A 51 -4.43 -6.33 -4.23
C PRO A 51 -5.96 -6.19 -4.34
N LYS A 52 -6.65 -7.29 -4.67
CA LYS A 52 -8.14 -7.32 -4.67
C LYS A 52 -8.75 -7.04 -3.30
N VAL A 53 -8.03 -7.40 -2.24
CA VAL A 53 -8.45 -7.24 -0.86
C VAL A 53 -7.32 -6.60 -0.06
N ILE A 54 -7.66 -5.59 0.72
CA ILE A 54 -6.74 -4.80 1.55
C ILE A 54 -7.08 -5.08 3.02
N LYS A 55 -6.17 -5.72 3.74
CA LYS A 55 -6.31 -6.08 5.15
C LYS A 55 -5.34 -5.30 6.02
N LYS A 56 -5.78 -4.84 7.20
CA LYS A 56 -4.95 -4.20 8.25
C LYS A 56 -4.14 -2.95 7.81
N LEU A 57 -4.45 -2.37 6.66
CA LEU A 57 -3.74 -1.20 6.11
C LEU A 57 -4.53 0.10 6.27
N ILE A 58 -5.85 0.04 6.11
CA ILE A 58 -6.73 1.20 6.03
C ILE A 58 -7.70 1.17 7.20
N LEU A 59 -7.91 2.32 7.86
CA LEU A 59 -8.92 2.48 8.90
C LEU A 59 -10.26 2.84 8.28
N CYS A 60 -11.35 2.24 8.79
CA CYS A 60 -12.69 2.63 8.40
C CYS A 60 -13.09 3.93 9.12
N ARG A 61 -13.49 4.97 8.39
CA ARG A 61 -13.94 6.24 9.01
C ARG A 61 -15.33 6.16 9.63
N ASN A 62 -16.08 5.09 9.35
CA ASN A 62 -17.38 4.89 9.98
C ASN A 62 -17.20 4.50 11.46
N LYS A 63 -17.56 5.42 12.37
CA LYS A 63 -17.41 5.23 13.83
C LYS A 63 -18.17 4.02 14.36
N THR A 64 -19.28 3.64 13.74
CA THR A 64 -20.10 2.48 14.15
C THR A 64 -19.68 1.18 13.47
N CYS A 65 -18.62 1.19 12.66
CA CYS A 65 -18.13 -0.03 12.04
C CYS A 65 -17.52 -0.98 13.08
N ILE A 66 -17.90 -2.25 13.02
CA ILE A 66 -17.40 -3.31 13.90
C ILE A 66 -15.87 -3.39 13.91
N SER A 67 -15.21 -3.06 12.79
CA SER A 67 -13.74 -3.03 12.69
C SER A 67 -13.06 -1.98 13.57
N ASN A 68 -13.82 -1.04 14.14
CA ASN A 68 -13.32 0.01 15.03
C ASN A 68 -13.71 -0.25 16.51
N SER A 69 -14.43 -1.34 16.78
CA SER A 69 -14.84 -1.74 18.12
C SER A 69 -13.72 -2.54 18.83
N ASN A 70 -13.98 -3.00 20.06
CA ASN A 70 -13.05 -3.86 20.82
C ASN A 70 -13.05 -5.33 20.37
N GLU A 71 -13.69 -5.65 19.25
CA GLU A 71 -13.69 -6.97 18.65
C GLU A 71 -12.29 -7.32 18.08
N PRO A 72 -11.84 -8.59 18.19
CA PRO A 72 -10.55 -9.04 17.68
C PRO A 72 -10.56 -9.25 16.15
N ILE A 73 -11.07 -8.29 15.39
CA ILE A 73 -11.14 -8.32 13.92
C ILE A 73 -10.26 -7.26 13.28
N GLU A 74 -9.73 -7.57 12.10
CA GLU A 74 -8.92 -6.63 11.33
C GLU A 74 -9.76 -5.89 10.28
N THR A 75 -9.39 -4.64 9.98
CA THR A 75 -10.03 -3.89 8.90
C THR A 75 -9.81 -4.57 7.55
N GLU A 76 -10.90 -4.79 6.81
CA GLU A 76 -10.87 -5.42 5.49
C GLU A 76 -11.65 -4.59 4.47
N PHE A 77 -11.01 -4.36 3.32
CA PHE A 77 -11.57 -3.61 2.20
C PHE A 77 -11.43 -4.39 0.90
N MET A 78 -12.49 -4.41 0.10
CA MET A 78 -12.48 -4.95 -1.26
C MET A 78 -12.22 -3.82 -2.25
N VAL A 79 -11.37 -4.06 -3.25
CA VAL A 79 -11.18 -3.12 -4.36
C VAL A 79 -12.29 -3.34 -5.39
N LEU A 80 -13.11 -2.32 -5.59
CA LEU A 80 -14.18 -2.33 -6.59
C LEU A 80 -13.68 -1.85 -7.95
N GLU A 81 -12.89 -0.78 -7.96
CA GLU A 81 -12.29 -0.19 -9.16
C GLU A 81 -10.86 0.25 -8.85
N GLU A 82 -9.93 0.06 -9.80
CA GLU A 82 -8.54 0.49 -9.63
C GLU A 82 -8.30 1.93 -10.09
N LYS A 83 -9.09 2.42 -11.05
CA LYS A 83 -8.96 3.75 -11.66
C LYS A 83 -10.31 4.29 -12.14
N PRO A 84 -10.91 5.28 -11.44
CA PRO A 84 -10.47 5.84 -10.17
C PRO A 84 -10.53 4.80 -9.04
N LEU A 85 -9.61 4.86 -8.08
CA LEU A 85 -9.60 3.89 -6.97
C LEU A 85 -10.89 4.03 -6.15
N LYS A 86 -11.65 2.94 -6.07
CA LYS A 86 -12.79 2.78 -5.15
C LYS A 86 -12.61 1.50 -4.35
N ILE A 87 -12.69 1.63 -3.03
CA ILE A 87 -12.63 0.50 -2.10
C ILE A 87 -13.89 0.45 -1.25
N GLN A 88 -14.34 -0.74 -0.91
CA GLN A 88 -15.53 -0.95 -0.09
C GLN A 88 -15.14 -1.67 1.19
N CYS A 89 -15.55 -1.15 2.35
CA CYS A 89 -15.39 -1.85 3.61
C CYS A 89 -16.27 -3.11 3.61
N VAL A 90 -15.69 -4.28 3.90
CA VAL A 90 -16.43 -5.56 3.92
C VAL A 90 -17.49 -5.60 5.03
N TYR A 91 -17.33 -4.81 6.09
CA TYR A 91 -18.21 -4.86 7.24
C TYR A 91 -19.39 -3.89 7.17
N CYS A 92 -19.14 -2.62 6.86
CA CYS A 92 -20.19 -1.59 6.81
C CYS A 92 -20.63 -1.23 5.39
N ASN A 93 -20.08 -1.89 4.37
CA ASN A 93 -20.35 -1.68 2.94
C ASN A 93 -20.12 -0.26 2.41
N ARG A 94 -19.56 0.64 3.22
CA ARG A 94 -19.23 2.00 2.81
C ARG A 94 -18.10 1.99 1.79
N ILE A 95 -18.30 2.76 0.72
CA ILE A 95 -17.33 2.97 -0.35
C ILE A 95 -16.49 4.21 -0.04
N TYR A 96 -15.19 4.13 -0.30
CA TYR A 96 -14.22 5.20 -0.12
C TYR A 96 -13.45 5.47 -1.41
N LYS A 97 -13.21 6.75 -1.68
CA LYS A 97 -12.28 7.22 -2.71
C LYS A 97 -10.86 7.35 -2.13
N LEU A 98 -9.88 7.49 -3.02
CA LEU A 98 -8.46 7.61 -2.64
C LEU A 98 -8.18 8.70 -1.59
N ASP A 99 -8.82 9.86 -1.72
CA ASP A 99 -8.68 11.02 -0.84
C ASP A 99 -9.29 10.81 0.56
N GLU A 100 -10.20 9.85 0.70
CA GLU A 100 -10.84 9.53 1.98
C GLU A 100 -10.07 8.46 2.77
N ILE A 101 -9.08 7.81 2.17
CA ILE A 101 -8.32 6.71 2.77
C ILE A 101 -7.40 7.24 3.87
N VAL A 102 -7.46 6.59 5.05
CA VAL A 102 -6.53 6.83 6.16
C VAL A 102 -5.78 5.53 6.46
N PHE A 103 -4.46 5.57 6.38
CA PHE A 103 -3.63 4.41 6.70
C PHE A 103 -3.45 4.23 8.22
N SER A 104 -3.42 2.98 8.67
CA SER A 104 -3.11 2.64 10.05
C SER A 104 -1.61 2.80 10.31
N SER A 105 -1.22 4.00 10.78
CA SER A 105 0.17 4.46 11.01
C SER A 105 0.91 3.80 12.19
N LYS A 106 0.53 2.58 12.60
CA LYS A 106 1.39 1.79 13.50
C LYS A 106 2.51 1.15 12.65
N GLY A 107 3.58 1.90 12.45
CA GLY A 107 4.80 1.43 11.80
C GLY A 107 6.00 2.08 12.47
N LYS A 108 6.66 1.33 13.36
CA LYS A 108 8.04 1.64 13.75
C LYS A 108 8.88 1.67 12.46
N ILE A 109 9.88 2.56 12.40
CA ILE A 109 10.92 2.49 11.37
C ILE A 109 11.71 1.22 11.66
N GLU A 110 11.30 0.09 11.07
CA GLU A 110 12.05 -1.16 11.14
C GLU A 110 13.32 -1.01 10.30
N LYS A 111 14.38 -0.52 10.96
CA LYS A 111 15.72 -0.50 10.38
C LYS A 111 16.18 -1.95 10.20
N LYS A 112 16.58 -2.25 8.96
CA LYS A 112 17.18 -3.52 8.50
C LYS A 112 16.25 -4.73 8.49
N ILE A 113 15.49 -4.85 7.41
CA ILE A 113 15.07 -6.16 6.92
C ILE A 113 15.90 -6.42 5.67
N LYS A 114 16.91 -7.29 5.75
CA LYS A 114 17.38 -7.99 4.55
C LYS A 114 16.14 -8.71 4.05
N GLN A 115 15.48 -8.21 2.99
CA GLN A 115 14.39 -8.97 2.39
C GLN A 115 15.00 -10.32 2.03
N THR A 116 14.56 -11.39 2.69
CA THR A 116 15.01 -12.75 2.39
C THR A 116 14.64 -12.99 0.94
N ILE A 117 15.64 -12.91 0.07
CA ILE A 117 15.55 -13.31 -1.33
C ILE A 117 15.28 -14.82 -1.28
N LYS A 118 14.01 -15.21 -1.45
CA LYS A 118 13.75 -16.57 -1.93
C LYS A 118 14.04 -16.52 -3.44
N LEU A 119 15.20 -17.05 -3.80
CA LEU A 119 15.43 -17.57 -5.15
C LEU A 119 14.40 -18.65 -5.47
#